data_AF-A0AAE7CRS4-F1
#
_entry.id   AF-A0AAE7CRS4-F1
#
_cell.length_a   1.000
_cell.length_b   1.000
_cell.length_c   1.000
_cell.angle_alpha   90.00
_cell.angle_beta   90.00
_cell.angle_gamma   90.00
#
_symmetry.space_group_name_H-M   'P 1'
#
loop_
_entity.id
_entity.type
_entity.pdbx_description
1 polymer ?
#
loop_
_entity_poly.entity_id
_entity_poly.type
_entity_poly.pdbx_seq_one_letter_code
_entity_poly.pdbx_strand_id
1 'polypeptide(L)'
;MEYLRLAIVDSENYNNFAGVAESNFDRVIVFTNSQELESNFKKTQIYNNFELVSIIYGEGNKDNMDGYICAKVGEYVERYRNYRTYLSITIFSNDKIFKGIAAYYTRKGFNIATAAPNGCITGTSNTDPKVRIKNFLMCSEEVKNQNFKKGFSETAKDAFYRLINKKLDKDIPKEITDTFIDKKAVFFSNHTRKITIDETKL
;
A
#
# COMPACT_ATOMS: atom_id res chain seq x y z
N MET A 1 24.93 -23.05 4.73
CA MET A 1 23.63 -22.35 4.89
C MET A 1 23.50 -21.45 3.67
N GLU A 2 22.39 -21.51 2.94
CA GLU A 2 22.21 -20.70 1.73
C GLU A 2 21.90 -19.24 2.08
N TYR A 3 22.25 -18.33 1.19
CA TYR A 3 21.89 -16.92 1.32
C TYR A 3 20.37 -16.78 1.11
N LEU A 4 19.69 -16.02 1.97
CA LEU A 4 18.25 -15.81 1.92
C LEU A 4 17.91 -14.32 1.87
N ARG A 5 17.28 -13.89 0.77
CA ARG A 5 16.59 -12.61 0.61
C ARG A 5 15.12 -12.81 0.89
N LEU A 6 14.69 -12.37 2.06
CA LEU A 6 13.32 -12.46 2.53
C LEU A 6 12.63 -11.11 2.42
N ALA A 7 11.43 -11.10 1.84
CA ALA A 7 10.48 -10.01 1.99
C ALA A 7 9.41 -10.41 3.02
N ILE A 8 9.10 -9.51 3.94
CA ILE A 8 7.94 -9.63 4.84
C ILE A 8 7.01 -8.46 4.53
N VAL A 9 5.76 -8.74 4.19
CA VAL A 9 4.79 -7.74 3.73
C VAL A 9 3.65 -7.66 4.72
N ASP A 10 3.41 -6.45 5.20
CA ASP A 10 2.21 -6.06 5.92
C ASP A 10 1.16 -5.63 4.89
N SER A 11 0.16 -6.48 4.62
CA SER A 11 -0.79 -6.19 3.53
C SER A 11 -1.76 -5.05 3.82
N GLU A 12 -1.97 -4.67 5.08
CA GLU A 12 -2.81 -3.51 5.42
C GLU A 12 -2.13 -2.20 5.05
N ASN A 13 -0.80 -2.17 5.14
CA ASN A 13 0.00 -0.99 4.82
C ASN A 13 0.67 -1.04 3.45
N TYR A 14 0.74 -2.22 2.82
CA TYR A 14 1.41 -2.42 1.53
C TYR A 14 0.68 -3.46 0.67
N ASN A 15 0.07 -3.03 -0.44
CA ASN A 15 -0.73 -3.90 -1.31
C ASN A 15 -0.17 -4.10 -2.74
N ASN A 16 1.02 -3.54 -3.06
CA ASN A 16 1.65 -3.65 -4.37
C ASN A 16 2.58 -4.88 -4.49
N PHE A 17 2.00 -6.08 -4.52
CA PHE A 17 2.76 -7.33 -4.54
C PHE A 17 3.58 -7.54 -5.82
N ALA A 18 3.16 -6.94 -6.95
CA ALA A 18 3.92 -6.99 -8.20
C ALA A 18 5.30 -6.33 -8.05
N GLY A 19 5.37 -5.15 -7.42
CA GLY A 19 6.65 -4.49 -7.15
C GLY A 19 7.57 -5.27 -6.20
N VAL A 20 7.00 -6.10 -5.31
CA VAL A 20 7.79 -7.00 -4.46
C VAL A 20 8.36 -8.15 -5.29
N ALA A 21 7.56 -8.73 -6.19
CA ALA A 21 8.00 -9.81 -7.07
C ALA A 21 9.14 -9.37 -8.00
N GLU A 22 9.07 -8.14 -8.55
CA GLU A 22 10.13 -7.56 -9.40
C GLU A 22 11.48 -7.39 -8.68
N SER A 23 11.49 -7.36 -7.34
CA SER A 23 12.69 -7.16 -6.52
C SER A 23 13.52 -8.45 -6.30
N ASN A 24 13.11 -9.58 -6.89
CA ASN A 24 13.81 -10.87 -6.88
C ASN A 24 14.19 -11.37 -5.47
N PHE A 25 13.18 -11.52 -4.61
CA PHE A 25 13.34 -12.16 -3.30
C PHE A 25 13.27 -13.69 -3.42
N ASP A 26 14.03 -14.41 -2.59
CA ASP A 26 14.00 -15.87 -2.53
C ASP A 26 12.70 -16.38 -1.89
N ARG A 27 12.16 -15.61 -0.93
CA ARG A 27 10.88 -15.87 -0.27
C ARG A 27 10.17 -14.56 0.06
N VAL A 28 8.85 -14.54 -0.08
CA VAL A 28 7.99 -13.43 0.32
C VAL A 28 6.91 -13.96 1.25
N ILE A 29 6.77 -13.37 2.43
CA ILE A 29 5.73 -13.71 3.40
C ILE A 29 4.79 -12.52 3.51
N VAL A 30 3.54 -12.70 3.13
CA VAL A 30 2.50 -11.68 3.19
C VAL A 30 1.59 -11.97 4.37
N PHE A 31 1.56 -11.07 5.34
CA PHE A 31 0.62 -11.10 6.45
C PHE A 31 -0.66 -10.37 6.05
N THR A 32 -1.81 -11.03 6.19
CA THR A 32 -3.11 -10.51 5.77
C THR A 32 -4.19 -10.75 6.81
N ASN A 33 -5.15 -9.83 6.88
CA ASN A 33 -6.37 -10.03 7.65
C ASN A 33 -7.35 -10.97 6.93
N SER A 34 -8.36 -11.45 7.66
CA SER A 34 -9.36 -12.39 7.14
C SER A 34 -10.27 -11.77 6.08
N GLN A 35 -10.51 -10.46 6.13
CA GLN A 35 -11.35 -9.74 5.18
C GLN A 35 -10.70 -9.63 3.79
N GLU A 36 -9.38 -9.50 3.73
CA GLU A 36 -8.63 -9.35 2.48
C GLU A 36 -8.02 -10.66 1.96
N LEU A 37 -8.15 -11.76 2.73
CA LEU A 37 -7.50 -13.04 2.46
C LEU A 37 -7.70 -13.53 1.02
N GLU A 38 -8.95 -13.57 0.54
CA GLU A 38 -9.25 -14.08 -0.81
C GLU A 38 -8.69 -13.18 -1.92
N SER A 39 -8.76 -11.86 -1.73
CA SER A 39 -8.23 -10.87 -2.67
C SER A 39 -6.71 -10.97 -2.75
N ASN A 40 -6.04 -11.05 -1.60
CA ASN A 40 -4.59 -11.16 -1.53
C ASN A 40 -4.10 -12.52 -2.02
N PHE A 41 -4.81 -13.61 -1.75
CA PHE A 41 -4.51 -14.94 -2.29
C PHE A 41 -4.49 -14.95 -3.82
N LYS A 42 -5.48 -14.32 -4.46
CA LYS A 42 -5.52 -14.21 -5.94
C LYS A 42 -4.34 -13.41 -6.51
N LYS A 43 -3.82 -12.43 -5.78
CA LYS A 43 -2.65 -11.64 -6.18
C LYS A 43 -1.33 -12.39 -5.95
N THR A 44 -1.25 -13.25 -4.94
CA THR A 44 -0.01 -13.96 -4.59
C THR A 44 0.15 -15.29 -5.31
N GLN A 45 -0.96 -15.98 -5.65
CA GLN A 45 -0.92 -17.32 -6.27
C GLN A 45 -0.17 -17.39 -7.61
N ILE A 46 0.02 -16.26 -8.28
CA ILE A 46 0.77 -16.18 -9.55
C ILE A 46 2.29 -16.21 -9.35
N TYR A 47 2.76 -16.13 -8.10
CA TYR A 47 4.17 -16.10 -7.74
C TYR A 47 4.54 -17.32 -6.88
N ASN A 48 5.54 -18.09 -7.32
CA ASN A 48 5.90 -19.36 -6.68
C ASN A 48 6.62 -19.22 -5.33
N ASN A 49 7.12 -18.03 -5.01
CA ASN A 49 7.89 -17.72 -3.80
C ASN A 49 7.09 -16.95 -2.75
N PHE A 50 5.79 -16.73 -2.98
CA PHE A 50 4.91 -16.03 -2.04
C PHE A 50 4.20 -17.02 -1.11
N GLU A 51 4.23 -16.71 0.17
CA GLU A 51 3.48 -17.37 1.23
C GLU A 51 2.50 -16.36 1.81
N LEU A 52 1.21 -16.71 1.84
CA LEU A 52 0.19 -15.88 2.44
C LEU A 52 -0.15 -16.42 3.84
N VAL A 53 0.03 -15.58 4.86
CA VAL A 53 -0.23 -15.92 6.26
C VAL A 53 -1.43 -15.11 6.73
N SER A 54 -2.52 -15.81 7.00
CA SER A 54 -3.72 -15.20 7.58
C SER A 54 -3.51 -14.92 9.06
N ILE A 55 -3.77 -13.69 9.48
CA ILE A 55 -3.78 -13.27 10.88
C ILE A 55 -5.22 -13.23 11.39
N ILE A 56 -5.43 -13.87 12.54
CA ILE A 56 -6.69 -13.82 13.27
C ILE A 56 -6.62 -12.64 14.24
N TYR A 57 -7.47 -11.66 14.04
CA TYR A 57 -7.68 -10.59 15.02
C TYR A 57 -8.57 -11.14 16.15
N GLY A 58 -8.05 -11.16 17.37
CA GLY A 58 -8.89 -11.30 18.55
C GLY A 58 -9.70 -10.01 18.76
N GLU A 59 -10.85 -10.09 19.43
CA GLU A 59 -11.64 -8.89 19.74
C GLU A 59 -10.76 -7.83 20.42
N GLY A 60 -10.64 -6.66 19.79
CA GLY A 60 -9.98 -5.49 20.34
C GLY A 60 -8.47 -5.34 20.08
N ASN A 61 -7.80 -6.25 19.38
CA ASN A 61 -6.33 -6.17 19.25
C ASN A 61 -5.85 -5.88 17.82
N LYS A 62 -5.82 -4.59 17.45
CA LYS A 62 -5.39 -4.10 16.12
C LYS A 62 -3.89 -4.30 15.83
N ASP A 63 -3.08 -4.48 16.87
CA ASP A 63 -1.61 -4.55 16.74
C ASP A 63 -1.10 -6.00 16.58
N ASN A 64 -2.00 -6.97 16.40
CA ASN A 64 -1.62 -8.38 16.29
C ASN A 64 -0.70 -8.63 15.09
N MET A 65 -1.00 -8.04 13.93
CA MET A 65 -0.18 -8.23 12.73
C MET A 65 1.25 -7.72 12.93
N ASP A 66 1.42 -6.56 13.57
CA ASP A 66 2.73 -6.04 13.93
C ASP A 66 3.47 -7.05 14.78
N GLY A 67 2.84 -7.55 15.85
CA GLY A 67 3.40 -8.59 16.71
C GLY A 67 3.86 -9.83 15.94
N TYR A 68 3.04 -10.34 15.01
CA TYR A 68 3.39 -11.48 14.17
C TYR A 68 4.57 -11.20 13.24
N ILE A 69 4.60 -10.04 12.60
CA ILE A 69 5.72 -9.61 11.74
C ILE A 69 7.00 -9.52 12.58
N CYS A 70 6.93 -8.89 13.75
CA CYS A 70 8.05 -8.76 14.68
C CYS A 70 8.59 -10.13 15.10
N ALA A 71 7.70 -11.05 15.47
CA ALA A 71 8.05 -12.42 15.83
C ALA A 71 8.68 -13.17 14.66
N LYS A 72 8.15 -13.01 13.44
CA LYS A 72 8.69 -13.68 12.25
C LYS A 72 10.09 -13.17 11.90
N VAL A 73 10.33 -11.86 12.00
CA VAL A 73 11.68 -11.29 11.86
C VAL A 73 12.63 -11.92 12.89
N GLY A 74 12.21 -12.01 14.16
CA GLY A 74 12.98 -12.63 15.23
C GLY A 74 13.31 -14.11 14.98
N GLU A 75 12.34 -14.89 14.47
CA GLU A 75 12.52 -16.30 14.11
C GLU A 75 13.65 -16.48 13.08
N TYR A 76 13.62 -15.69 11.99
CA TYR A 76 14.68 -15.76 10.96
C TYR A 76 16.03 -15.28 11.48
N VAL A 77 16.04 -14.19 12.25
CA VAL A 77 17.26 -13.68 12.89
C VAL A 77 17.92 -14.76 13.76
N GLU A 78 17.15 -15.47 14.58
CA GLU A 78 17.73 -16.51 15.44
C GLU A 78 18.18 -17.73 14.63
N ARG A 79 17.40 -18.14 13.62
CA ARG A 79 17.78 -19.22 12.70
C ARG A 79 19.11 -18.96 11.99
N TYR A 80 19.40 -17.70 11.67
CA TYR A 80 20.64 -17.26 11.00
C TYR A 80 21.64 -16.60 11.96
N ARG A 81 21.51 -16.79 13.28
CA ARG A 81 22.33 -16.11 14.30
C ARG A 81 23.84 -16.19 14.06
N ASN A 82 24.31 -17.35 13.61
CA ASN A 82 25.73 -17.62 13.34
C ASN A 82 26.15 -17.26 11.90
N TYR A 83 25.20 -16.91 11.03
CA TYR A 83 25.40 -16.66 9.59
C TYR A 83 24.70 -15.36 9.18
N ARG A 84 24.91 -14.30 9.96
CA ARG A 84 24.14 -13.03 9.84
C ARG A 84 24.19 -12.42 8.43
N THR A 85 25.33 -12.54 7.75
CA THR A 85 25.54 -12.04 6.38
C THR A 85 24.80 -12.85 5.32
N TYR A 86 24.26 -14.02 5.67
CA TYR A 86 23.49 -14.89 4.79
C TYR A 86 21.99 -14.61 4.84
N LEU A 87 21.58 -13.58 5.59
CA LEU A 87 20.19 -13.18 5.73
C LEU A 87 20.03 -11.70 5.40
N SER A 88 19.17 -11.42 4.42
CA SER A 88 18.69 -10.09 4.11
C SER A 88 17.16 -10.06 4.26
N ILE A 89 16.64 -9.19 5.12
CA ILE A 89 15.19 -9.02 5.32
C ILE A 89 14.78 -7.62 4.88
N THR A 90 13.76 -7.53 4.03
CA THR A 90 13.07 -6.27 3.74
C THR A 90 11.63 -6.34 4.25
N ILE A 91 11.27 -5.44 5.15
CA ILE A 91 9.91 -5.32 5.71
C ILE A 91 9.15 -4.27 4.91
N PHE A 92 8.10 -4.66 4.21
CA PHE A 92 7.23 -3.78 3.45
C PHE A 92 6.05 -3.34 4.32
N SER A 93 6.16 -2.15 4.92
CA SER A 93 5.12 -1.53 5.73
C SER A 93 5.39 -0.02 5.91
N ASN A 94 4.34 0.73 6.25
CA ASN A 94 4.41 2.13 6.65
C ASN A 94 4.54 2.34 8.14
N ASP A 95 4.36 1.29 8.95
CA ASP A 95 4.41 1.45 10.40
C ASP A 95 5.83 1.79 10.88
N LYS A 96 5.91 2.79 11.75
CA LYS A 96 7.17 3.27 12.32
C LYS A 96 7.80 2.23 13.26
N ILE A 97 7.01 1.31 13.83
CA ILE A 97 7.52 0.26 14.72
C ILE A 97 8.57 -0.61 14.02
N PHE A 98 8.37 -0.92 12.74
CA PHE A 98 9.28 -1.76 11.96
C PHE A 98 10.63 -1.08 11.70
N LYS A 99 10.68 0.25 11.64
CA LYS A 99 11.95 0.98 11.58
C LYS A 99 12.78 0.77 12.84
N GLY A 100 12.12 0.73 14.00
CA GLY A 100 12.77 0.44 15.28
C GLY A 100 13.38 -0.96 15.31
N ILE A 101 12.64 -1.95 14.81
CA ILE A 101 13.09 -3.35 14.76
C ILE A 101 14.22 -3.54 13.75
N ALA A 102 14.09 -2.98 12.54
CA ALA A 102 15.16 -3.02 11.55
C ALA A 102 16.43 -2.40 12.12
N ALA A 103 16.35 -1.20 12.69
CA ALA A 103 17.51 -0.54 13.31
C ALA A 103 18.12 -1.37 14.46
N TYR A 104 17.30 -2.02 15.28
CA TYR A 104 17.78 -2.88 16.36
C TYR A 104 18.62 -4.05 15.85
N TYR A 105 18.14 -4.79 14.85
CA TYR A 105 18.85 -5.95 14.31
C TYR A 105 20.01 -5.58 13.38
N THR A 106 19.92 -4.45 12.68
CA THR A 106 21.05 -3.91 11.91
C THR A 106 22.23 -3.55 12.81
N ARG A 107 21.99 -2.98 14.00
CA ARG A 107 23.04 -2.79 15.03
C ARG A 107 23.67 -4.10 15.52
N LYS A 108 22.99 -5.23 15.33
CA LYS A 108 23.49 -6.58 15.66
C LYS A 108 24.16 -7.27 14.46
N GLY A 109 24.34 -6.58 13.34
CA GLY A 109 25.06 -7.07 12.16
C GLY A 109 24.22 -7.85 11.15
N PHE A 110 22.89 -7.74 11.20
CA PHE A 110 22.00 -8.29 10.16
C PHE A 110 21.72 -7.24 9.07
N ASN A 111 21.43 -7.68 7.85
CA ASN A 111 20.95 -6.80 6.79
C ASN A 111 19.42 -6.73 6.83
N ILE A 112 18.87 -5.84 7.65
CA ILE A 112 17.41 -5.63 7.75
C ILE A 112 17.06 -4.20 7.39
N ALA A 113 16.10 -4.05 6.48
CA ALA A 113 15.60 -2.78 6.01
C ALA A 113 14.08 -2.74 6.04
N THR A 114 13.52 -1.52 6.07
CA THR A 114 12.11 -1.28 5.83
C THR A 114 11.93 -0.60 4.49
N ALA A 115 11.00 -1.09 3.68
CA ALA A 115 10.53 -0.43 2.48
C ALA A 115 9.10 0.06 2.74
N ALA A 116 8.89 1.37 2.81
CA ALA A 116 7.56 1.92 2.66
C ALA A 116 7.14 1.72 1.18
N PRO A 117 5.84 1.63 0.85
CA PRO A 117 5.41 1.72 -0.53
C PRO A 117 5.97 3.01 -1.14
N ASN A 118 6.65 2.88 -2.27
CA ASN A 118 6.80 3.99 -3.22
C ASN A 118 5.46 4.28 -3.94
N GLY A 119 4.35 3.68 -3.48
CA GLY A 119 2.99 3.86 -3.98
C GLY A 119 2.21 4.90 -3.17
N CYS A 120 1.24 5.50 -3.81
CA CYS A 120 0.39 6.54 -3.24
C CYS A 120 -0.43 6.01 -2.04
N ILE A 121 -0.09 6.43 -0.82
CA ILE A 121 -0.84 6.08 0.41
C ILE A 121 -2.09 6.95 0.46
N THR A 122 -3.19 6.43 -0.05
CA THR A 122 -4.47 7.13 -0.08
C THR A 122 -5.27 6.98 1.21
N GLY A 123 -4.82 6.19 2.19
CA GLY A 123 -5.52 5.94 3.45
C GLY A 123 -6.58 4.83 3.39
N THR A 124 -6.97 4.30 4.55
CA THR A 124 -7.95 3.19 4.69
C THR A 124 -9.40 3.69 4.77
N SER A 125 -10.38 2.80 4.79
CA SER A 125 -11.82 3.14 4.90
C SER A 125 -12.17 3.98 6.15
N ASN A 126 -11.36 3.89 7.21
CA ASN A 126 -11.51 4.67 8.45
C ASN A 126 -10.85 6.07 8.39
N THR A 127 -10.12 6.38 7.32
CA THR A 127 -9.50 7.71 7.13
C THR A 127 -10.54 8.68 6.57
N ASP A 128 -10.50 9.95 7.00
CA ASP A 128 -11.41 10.99 6.48
C ASP A 128 -11.42 10.97 4.93
N PRO A 129 -12.60 10.80 4.29
CA PRO A 129 -12.73 10.75 2.84
C PRO A 129 -12.03 11.91 2.10
N LYS A 130 -12.02 13.13 2.67
CA LYS A 130 -11.34 14.29 2.07
C LYS A 130 -9.83 14.11 2.08
N VAL A 131 -9.27 13.61 3.17
CA VAL A 131 -7.83 13.31 3.29
C VAL A 131 -7.45 12.22 2.29
N ARG A 132 -8.31 11.21 2.13
CA ARG A 132 -8.08 10.13 1.18
C ARG A 132 -8.06 10.59 -0.27
N ILE A 133 -9.04 11.43 -0.65
CA ILE A 133 -9.10 12.06 -1.97
C ILE A 133 -7.87 12.93 -2.21
N LYS A 134 -7.48 13.77 -1.23
CA LYS A 134 -6.30 14.63 -1.33
C LYS A 134 -5.02 13.84 -1.60
N ASN A 135 -4.79 12.78 -0.82
CA ASN A 135 -3.64 11.93 -1.01
C ASN A 135 -3.69 11.26 -2.39
N PHE A 136 -4.83 10.68 -2.77
CA PHE A 136 -5.02 10.09 -4.11
C PHE A 136 -4.67 11.06 -5.25
N LEU A 137 -5.12 12.31 -5.15
CA LEU A 137 -4.83 13.35 -6.15
C LEU A 137 -3.35 13.72 -6.23
N MET A 138 -2.65 13.78 -5.09
CA MET A 138 -1.25 14.20 -5.04
C MET A 138 -0.26 13.13 -5.53
N CYS A 139 -0.53 11.86 -5.26
CA CYS A 139 0.45 10.79 -5.48
C CYS A 139 0.08 9.74 -6.52
N SER A 140 -1.16 9.70 -7.03
CA SER A 140 -1.54 8.67 -8.01
C SER A 140 -1.11 9.05 -9.43
N GLU A 141 -0.15 8.31 -9.99
CA GLU A 141 0.23 8.39 -11.41
C GLU A 141 -0.97 8.18 -12.35
N GLU A 142 -2.01 7.48 -11.88
CA GLU A 142 -3.25 7.29 -12.63
C GLU A 142 -4.04 8.60 -12.80
N VAL A 143 -3.89 9.58 -11.91
CA VAL A 143 -4.51 10.90 -12.03
C VAL A 143 -3.66 11.81 -12.92
N LYS A 144 -2.32 11.73 -12.79
CA LYS A 144 -1.36 12.55 -13.55
C LYS A 144 -1.35 12.23 -15.05
N ASN A 145 -1.65 10.98 -15.42
CA ASN A 145 -1.52 10.49 -16.80
C ASN A 145 -2.85 10.11 -17.49
N GLN A 146 -4.01 10.21 -16.84
CA GLN A 146 -5.28 9.83 -17.46
C GLN A 146 -5.80 10.86 -18.47
N ASN A 147 -6.09 10.37 -19.68
CA ASN A 147 -6.87 11.08 -20.69
C ASN A 147 -8.31 10.54 -20.71
N PHE A 148 -9.30 11.41 -20.54
CA PHE A 148 -10.71 10.99 -20.55
C PHE A 148 -11.25 10.81 -21.98
N LYS A 149 -12.16 9.85 -22.17
CA LYS A 149 -12.75 9.51 -23.48
C LYS A 149 -13.56 10.69 -24.03
N LYS A 150 -13.45 10.93 -25.34
CA LYS A 150 -14.22 11.95 -26.06
C LYS A 150 -15.66 11.44 -26.25
N GLY A 151 -16.62 12.25 -25.84
CA GLY A 151 -18.04 12.01 -26.08
C GLY A 151 -18.71 11.32 -24.91
N PHE A 152 -19.17 12.11 -23.95
CA PHE A 152 -20.42 11.95 -23.21
C PHE A 152 -20.72 13.33 -22.62
N SER A 153 -21.99 13.69 -22.50
CA SER A 153 -22.49 14.89 -21.82
C SER A 153 -22.32 14.80 -20.30
N GLU A 154 -21.15 14.34 -19.84
CA GLU A 154 -20.83 14.11 -18.44
C GLU A 154 -20.25 15.40 -17.84
N THR A 155 -20.74 15.80 -16.65
CA THR A 155 -20.22 16.98 -15.97
C THR A 155 -18.86 16.69 -15.31
N ALA A 156 -18.08 17.73 -14.99
CA ALA A 156 -16.83 17.57 -14.25
C ALA A 156 -17.02 16.87 -12.90
N LYS A 157 -18.16 17.11 -12.24
CA LYS A 157 -18.55 16.46 -10.99
C LYS A 157 -18.79 14.97 -11.18
N ASP A 158 -19.55 14.59 -12.21
CA ASP A 158 -19.82 13.19 -12.51
C ASP A 158 -18.55 12.43 -12.92
N ALA A 159 -17.71 13.06 -13.74
CA ALA A 159 -16.43 12.49 -14.17
C ALA A 159 -15.48 12.27 -12.98
N PHE A 160 -15.43 13.22 -12.04
CA PHE A 160 -14.61 13.11 -10.84
C PHE A 160 -15.14 12.06 -9.87
N TYR A 161 -16.44 12.07 -9.61
CA TYR A 161 -17.09 11.06 -8.77
C TYR A 161 -16.85 9.65 -9.31
N ARG A 162 -17.00 9.44 -10.63
CA ARG A 162 -16.73 8.16 -11.28
C ARG A 162 -15.28 7.73 -11.15
N LEU A 163 -14.32 8.65 -11.22
CA LEU A 163 -12.90 8.36 -10.98
C LEU A 163 -12.69 7.87 -9.54
N ILE A 164 -13.19 8.60 -8.55
CA ILE A 164 -13.06 8.26 -7.13
C ILE A 164 -13.71 6.90 -6.84
N ASN A 165 -14.94 6.68 -7.32
CA ASN A 165 -15.66 5.42 -7.13
C ASN A 165 -14.91 4.23 -7.73
N LYS A 166 -14.35 4.39 -8.93
CA LYS A 166 -13.66 3.31 -9.65
C LYS A 166 -12.24 3.04 -9.14
N LYS A 167 -11.54 4.07 -8.65
CA LYS A 167 -10.08 4.02 -8.43
C LYS A 167 -9.64 4.25 -7.00
N LEU A 168 -10.49 4.80 -6.14
CA LEU A 168 -10.17 5.05 -4.73
C LEU A 168 -11.12 4.29 -3.80
N ASP A 169 -12.40 4.65 -3.82
CA ASP A 169 -13.41 4.07 -2.95
C ASP A 169 -14.82 4.40 -3.45
N LYS A 170 -15.65 3.36 -3.56
CA LYS A 170 -17.06 3.44 -3.98
C LYS A 170 -17.99 4.01 -2.91
N ASP A 171 -17.56 3.98 -1.64
CA ASP A 171 -18.39 4.36 -0.49
C ASP A 171 -18.24 5.86 -0.14
N ILE A 172 -17.36 6.59 -0.83
CA ILE A 172 -17.22 8.04 -0.68
C ILE A 172 -18.43 8.74 -1.32
N PRO A 173 -19.22 9.52 -0.57
CA PRO A 173 -20.38 10.22 -1.10
C PRO A 173 -20.02 11.27 -2.15
N LYS A 174 -20.90 11.44 -3.14
CA LYS A 174 -20.72 12.40 -4.25
C LYS A 174 -20.57 13.83 -3.75
N GLU A 175 -21.27 14.18 -2.68
CA GLU A 175 -21.22 15.51 -2.06
C GLU A 175 -19.79 15.84 -1.59
N ILE A 176 -19.03 14.85 -1.11
CA ILE A 176 -17.63 15.05 -0.73
C ILE A 176 -16.79 15.31 -1.97
N THR A 177 -16.95 14.51 -3.03
CA THR A 177 -16.19 14.71 -4.28
C THR A 177 -16.51 16.04 -4.96
N ASP A 178 -17.77 16.48 -4.89
CA ASP A 178 -18.25 17.74 -5.45
C ASP A 178 -17.54 18.95 -4.84
N THR A 179 -17.23 18.90 -3.53
CA THR A 179 -16.53 20.02 -2.86
C THR A 179 -15.17 20.35 -3.47
N PHE A 180 -14.47 19.36 -4.05
CA PHE A 180 -13.19 19.59 -4.72
C PHE A 180 -13.34 20.30 -6.08
N ILE A 181 -14.47 20.06 -6.77
CA ILE A 181 -14.81 20.76 -8.02
C ILE A 181 -15.29 22.18 -7.71
N ASP A 182 -16.19 22.33 -6.72
CA ASP A 182 -16.78 23.61 -6.34
C ASP A 182 -15.73 24.58 -5.79
N LYS A 183 -14.76 24.07 -5.01
CA LYS A 183 -13.59 24.83 -4.55
C LYS A 183 -12.54 25.09 -5.61
N LYS A 184 -12.76 24.62 -6.84
CA LYS A 184 -11.80 24.82 -7.92
C LYS A 184 -10.42 24.20 -7.57
N ALA A 185 -10.42 23.08 -6.84
CA ALA A 185 -9.21 22.31 -6.53
C ALA A 185 -8.94 21.25 -7.62
N VAL A 186 -10.00 20.75 -8.26
CA VAL A 186 -9.93 19.79 -9.37
C VAL A 186 -10.75 20.33 -10.54
N PHE A 187 -10.18 20.26 -11.74
CA PHE A 187 -10.87 20.65 -12.97
C PHE A 187 -10.53 19.72 -14.12
N PHE A 188 -11.42 19.64 -15.09
CA PHE A 188 -11.24 18.85 -16.30
C PHE A 188 -11.04 19.78 -17.48
N SER A 189 -9.88 19.69 -18.11
CA SER A 189 -9.61 20.49 -19.31
C SER A 189 -10.34 19.91 -20.50
N ASN A 190 -11.24 20.70 -21.10
CA ASN A 190 -11.95 20.31 -22.32
C ASN A 190 -11.01 20.13 -23.53
N HIS A 191 -9.87 20.85 -23.53
CA HIS A 191 -8.91 20.80 -24.63
C HIS A 191 -7.93 19.64 -24.51
N THR A 192 -7.30 19.48 -23.34
CA THR A 192 -6.26 18.47 -23.12
C THR A 192 -6.80 17.14 -22.60
N ARG A 193 -8.07 17.10 -22.17
CA ARG A 193 -8.74 15.92 -21.58
C ARG A 193 -8.06 15.36 -20.34
N LYS A 194 -7.24 16.19 -19.68
CA LYS A 194 -6.53 15.87 -18.45
C LYS A 194 -7.22 16.51 -17.26
N ILE A 195 -7.04 15.88 -16.10
CA ILE A 195 -7.35 16.48 -14.82
C ILE A 195 -6.26 17.51 -14.50
N THR A 196 -6.69 18.71 -14.13
CA THR A 196 -5.82 19.73 -13.57
C THR A 196 -6.13 19.84 -12.08
N ILE A 197 -5.08 19.84 -11.27
CA ILE A 197 -5.16 19.91 -9.82
C ILE A 197 -4.51 21.21 -9.38
N ASP A 198 -5.22 22.01 -8.61
CA ASP A 198 -4.66 23.18 -7.94
C ASP A 198 -4.26 22.77 -6.52
N GLU A 199 -2.98 22.45 -6.35
CA GLU A 199 -2.43 21.97 -5.07
C GLU A 199 -2.61 22.97 -3.92
N THR A 200 -2.76 24.27 -4.22
CA THR A 200 -2.98 25.31 -3.20
C THR A 200 -4.38 25.29 -2.60
N LYS A 201 -5.32 24.61 -3.26
CA LYS A 201 -6.75 24.54 -2.88
C LYS A 201 -7.18 23.15 -2.39
N LEU A 202 -6.24 22.21 -2.29
CA LEU A 202 -6.44 20.86 -1.77
C LEU A 202 -6.54 20.80 -0.25
#